data_AF-A0A958F2Q2-F1
#
_entry.id   AF-A0A958F2Q2-F1
#
_cell.length_a   1.000
_cell.length_b   1.000
_cell.length_c   1.000
_cell.angle_alpha   90.00
_cell.angle_beta   90.00
_cell.angle_gamma   90.00
#
_symmetry.space_group_name_H-M   'P 1'
#
loop_
_entity.id
_entity.type
_entity.pdbx_description
1 polymer ?
#
loop_
_entity_poly.entity_id
_entity_poly.type
_entity_poly.pdbx_seq_one_letter_code
_entity_poly.pdbx_strand_id
1 'polypeptide(L)'
;MKKNKMGTLRFEREKQLRESIVKQYENVNAEYDEAGNIIVEGENWLTGLDGHKKTNIAILFENQANYFVNEATDTDSSGSFQVVAFPMVRRIFSKLLANDIVSVQAMTQPAGTLFYFYPNISDRVVGTDGDGRETQSHTSPFARNLATCVGANCADTTYENCKSLYDRYYNDDLFDHSRGKFTIVTATGTPVALGDDGCWEEYTAAPVASDGSIRNVMFGVTGFDGSNPGTNPGHRARLNGGKGLEIDTEEFLSSFVVLNAGDPILDPLGNVIYDTGDPVHYRVPAQRYGKRIVDYNDLCDANGTFYVELDLTHPLMNCDECPTFDGYIGSVTGTTLTGTTFAFAWRRYDDLEYETEMGEVTFELKKVDISVSPRKLRARWSPELAQDVNAYQSIDAEAELTALLSEQVAMEIDREILRDLKRGAAWKKRWNYLGWRNTGSQKYTQKEWNQTLITAINQVSAQIHKSTLRGGANFIVCSSEASAIFDDLENFMVSSAAPADDKYNLGMRRIGTVSGRYTVYVDPYSRPNDVLIGHKGTSILDTGYIYAPYVAAQLTPTLTDPNNFTNVKGIQTRYAKALVNNRYYGLVFVDRIPTFDTRELR
;
A
#
# COMPACT_ATOMS: atom_id res chain seq x y z
N MET A 1 -36.18 9.10 4.35
CA MET A 1 -35.69 9.09 2.95
C MET A 1 -35.50 10.47 2.28
N LYS A 2 -35.24 11.58 3.00
CA LYS A 2 -35.02 12.93 2.39
C LYS A 2 -33.78 13.68 2.92
N LYS A 3 -32.65 13.00 3.20
CA LYS A 3 -31.43 13.68 3.70
C LYS A 3 -30.19 13.65 2.80
N ASN A 4 -30.22 13.02 1.63
CA ASN A 4 -29.05 12.95 0.72
C ASN A 4 -29.18 13.66 -0.64
N LYS A 5 -30.28 14.38 -0.93
CA LYS A 5 -30.48 15.01 -2.25
C LYS A 5 -29.67 16.30 -2.47
N MET A 6 -29.30 17.02 -1.41
CA MET A 6 -28.56 18.29 -1.54
C MET A 6 -27.07 18.07 -1.87
N GLY A 7 -26.45 17.01 -1.33
CA GLY A 7 -25.07 16.65 -1.66
C GLY A 7 -24.93 16.17 -3.10
N THR A 8 -25.87 15.32 -3.56
CA THR A 8 -25.88 14.82 -4.95
C THR A 8 -26.16 15.92 -5.96
N LEU A 9 -27.09 16.84 -5.69
CA LEU A 9 -27.37 17.98 -6.58
C LEU A 9 -26.20 18.97 -6.68
N ARG A 10 -25.46 19.20 -5.59
CA ARG A 10 -24.25 20.03 -5.62
C ARG A 10 -23.12 19.37 -6.40
N PHE A 11 -22.94 18.06 -6.22
CA PHE A 11 -21.95 17.28 -6.96
C PHE A 11 -22.26 17.23 -8.47
N GLU A 12 -23.53 17.02 -8.84
CA GLU A 12 -23.97 17.05 -10.25
C GLU A 12 -23.76 18.44 -10.87
N ARG A 13 -24.05 19.51 -10.13
CA ARG A 13 -23.80 20.89 -10.58
C ARG A 13 -22.30 21.18 -10.75
N GLU A 14 -21.46 20.73 -9.82
CA GLU A 14 -20.00 20.88 -9.94
C GLU A 14 -19.45 20.06 -11.12
N LYS A 15 -19.98 18.86 -11.36
CA LYS A 15 -19.62 18.06 -12.53
C LYS A 15 -19.98 18.78 -13.83
N GLN A 16 -21.20 19.32 -13.93
CA GLN A 16 -21.64 20.12 -15.08
C GLN A 16 -20.76 21.35 -15.29
N LEU A 17 -20.39 22.05 -14.20
CA LEU A 17 -19.50 23.20 -14.24
C LEU A 17 -18.10 22.82 -14.75
N ARG A 18 -17.55 21.69 -14.29
CA ARG A 18 -16.25 21.18 -14.77
C ARG A 18 -16.29 20.84 -16.26
N GLU A 19 -17.36 20.20 -16.72
CA GLU A 19 -17.56 19.88 -18.12
C GLU A 19 -17.72 21.13 -18.99
N SER A 20 -18.43 22.16 -18.52
CA SER A 20 -18.57 23.42 -19.25
C SER A 20 -17.25 24.18 -19.34
N ILE A 21 -16.46 24.23 -18.26
CA ILE A 21 -15.13 24.84 -18.24
C ILE A 21 -14.21 24.15 -19.26
N VAL A 22 -14.21 22.81 -19.32
CA VAL A 22 -13.40 22.08 -20.31
C VAL A 22 -13.77 22.46 -21.74
N LYS A 23 -15.07 22.52 -22.06
CA LYS A 23 -15.54 22.90 -23.41
C LYS A 23 -15.14 24.32 -23.79
N GLN A 24 -15.10 25.24 -22.83
CA GLN A 24 -14.68 26.62 -23.05
C GLN A 24 -13.20 26.70 -23.47
N TYR A 25 -12.31 25.94 -22.81
CA TYR A 25 -10.87 25.93 -23.12
C TYR A 25 -10.46 24.99 -24.26
N GLU A 26 -11.38 24.14 -24.73
CA GLU A 26 -11.21 23.39 -25.98
C GLU A 26 -11.40 24.25 -27.23
N ASN A 27 -12.19 25.32 -27.13
CA ASN A 27 -12.62 26.15 -28.25
C ASN A 27 -12.44 27.64 -27.92
N VAL A 28 -11.25 28.05 -27.49
CA VAL A 28 -11.00 29.44 -27.10
C VAL A 28 -11.07 30.33 -28.33
N ASN A 29 -11.80 31.45 -28.25
CA ASN A 29 -12.09 32.35 -29.38
C ASN A 29 -12.91 31.71 -30.52
N ALA A 30 -13.58 30.58 -30.28
CA ALA A 30 -14.52 30.04 -31.26
C ALA A 30 -15.78 30.92 -31.33
N GLU A 31 -16.22 31.22 -32.55
CA GLU A 31 -17.50 31.89 -32.78
C GLU A 31 -18.60 30.83 -32.93
N TYR A 32 -19.75 31.06 -32.28
CA TYR A 32 -20.89 30.15 -32.28
C TYR A 32 -22.10 30.77 -32.96
N ASP A 33 -22.87 29.96 -33.69
CA ASP A 33 -24.17 30.38 -34.23
C ASP A 33 -25.25 30.42 -33.13
N GLU A 34 -26.42 30.98 -33.45
CA GLU A 34 -27.57 31.03 -32.53
C GLU A 34 -28.08 29.63 -32.12
N ALA A 35 -27.64 28.57 -32.80
CA ALA A 35 -27.96 27.17 -32.51
C ALA A 35 -26.85 26.44 -31.71
N GLY A 36 -25.75 27.11 -31.38
CA GLY A 36 -24.62 26.57 -30.61
C GLY A 36 -23.60 25.76 -31.41
N ASN A 37 -23.62 25.80 -32.74
CA ASN A 37 -22.61 25.18 -33.60
C ASN A 37 -21.43 26.14 -33.83
N ILE A 38 -20.23 25.58 -34.03
CA ILE A 38 -18.99 26.33 -34.26
C ILE A 38 -18.97 26.89 -35.69
N ILE A 39 -18.86 28.21 -35.82
CA ILE A 39 -18.73 28.95 -37.10
C ILE A 39 -17.25 29.15 -37.45
N VAL A 40 -16.42 29.48 -36.46
CA VAL A 40 -14.97 29.65 -36.58
C VAL A 40 -14.29 28.76 -35.55
N GLU A 41 -13.40 27.87 -36.00
CA GLU A 41 -12.65 27.00 -35.09
C GLU A 41 -11.73 27.84 -34.20
N GLY A 42 -11.93 27.73 -32.89
CA GLY A 42 -11.09 28.37 -31.88
C GLY A 42 -9.77 27.64 -31.65
N GLU A 43 -8.88 28.25 -30.88
CA GLU A 43 -7.64 27.62 -30.44
C GLU A 43 -7.92 26.62 -29.30
N ASN A 44 -7.47 25.38 -29.48
CA ASN A 44 -7.57 24.37 -28.43
C ASN A 44 -6.32 24.38 -27.54
N TRP A 45 -6.46 25.01 -26.38
CA TRP A 45 -5.38 25.11 -25.38
C TRP A 45 -5.20 23.83 -24.55
N LEU A 46 -6.12 22.88 -24.69
CA LEU A 46 -6.11 21.58 -24.03
C LEU A 46 -5.62 20.43 -24.94
N THR A 47 -5.02 20.75 -26.08
CA THR A 47 -4.45 19.78 -27.04
C THR A 47 -3.44 18.83 -26.40
N GLY A 48 -3.53 17.53 -26.70
CA GLY A 48 -2.58 16.52 -26.21
C GLY A 48 -2.67 16.20 -24.71
N LEU A 49 -3.74 16.64 -24.03
CA LEU A 49 -4.03 16.31 -22.64
C LEU A 49 -5.27 15.42 -22.56
N ASP A 50 -5.13 14.27 -21.91
CA ASP A 50 -6.22 13.30 -21.77
C ASP A 50 -6.74 13.16 -20.34
N GLY A 51 -8.02 12.78 -20.24
CA GLY A 51 -8.69 12.42 -19.00
C GLY A 51 -8.62 13.52 -17.92
N HIS A 52 -8.22 13.14 -16.71
CA HIS A 52 -8.20 14.03 -15.55
C HIS A 52 -7.18 15.17 -15.65
N LYS A 53 -6.06 14.99 -16.37
CA LYS A 53 -5.05 16.06 -16.54
C LYS A 53 -5.66 17.26 -17.26
N LYS A 54 -6.49 16.99 -18.28
CA LYS A 54 -7.24 18.00 -19.03
C LYS A 54 -8.20 18.79 -18.13
N THR A 55 -9.00 18.08 -17.32
CA THR A 55 -9.94 18.72 -16.39
C THR A 55 -9.23 19.59 -15.36
N ASN A 56 -8.12 19.12 -14.81
CA ASN A 56 -7.35 19.89 -13.83
C ASN A 56 -6.75 21.16 -14.43
N ILE A 57 -6.16 21.07 -15.63
CA ILE A 57 -5.56 22.23 -16.30
C ILE A 57 -6.63 23.25 -16.69
N ALA A 58 -7.79 22.81 -17.17
CA ALA A 58 -8.90 23.71 -17.49
C ALA A 58 -9.37 24.51 -16.28
N ILE A 59 -9.47 23.88 -15.11
CA ILE A 59 -9.84 24.58 -13.86
C ILE A 59 -8.76 25.59 -13.45
N LEU A 60 -7.48 25.26 -13.64
CA LEU A 60 -6.40 26.20 -13.33
C LEU A 60 -6.44 27.42 -14.24
N PHE A 61 -6.72 27.23 -15.53
CA PHE A 61 -6.94 28.33 -16.47
C PHE A 61 -8.11 29.21 -16.03
N GLU A 62 -9.21 28.60 -15.61
CA GLU A 62 -10.39 29.32 -15.12
C GLU A 62 -10.11 30.14 -13.86
N ASN A 63 -9.44 29.55 -12.87
CA ASN A 63 -9.07 30.27 -11.65
C ASN A 63 -8.14 31.44 -11.94
N GLN A 64 -7.24 31.27 -12.91
CA GLN A 64 -6.29 32.29 -13.32
C GLN A 64 -6.95 33.41 -14.11
N ALA A 65 -7.85 33.08 -15.05
CA ALA A 65 -8.65 34.04 -15.79
C ALA A 65 -9.50 34.91 -14.85
N ASN A 66 -10.20 34.29 -13.89
CA ASN A 66 -11.03 35.00 -12.92
C ASN A 66 -10.23 35.98 -12.04
N TYR A 67 -8.97 35.67 -11.72
CA TYR A 67 -8.12 36.61 -10.98
C TYR A 67 -7.76 37.81 -11.86
N PHE A 68 -7.44 37.58 -13.12
CA PHE A 68 -6.99 38.64 -14.03
C PHE A 68 -8.11 39.58 -14.50
N VAL A 69 -9.33 39.08 -14.68
CA VAL A 69 -10.51 39.92 -14.99
C VAL A 69 -10.76 40.97 -13.90
N ASN A 70 -10.31 40.72 -12.67
CA ASN A 70 -10.44 41.66 -11.55
C ASN A 70 -9.22 42.60 -11.40
N GLU A 71 -8.10 42.35 -12.08
CA GLU A 71 -6.87 43.16 -12.00
C GLU A 71 -6.71 44.12 -13.19
N ALA A 72 -7.23 43.78 -14.37
CA ALA A 72 -7.21 44.66 -15.54
C ALA A 72 -8.42 45.62 -15.55
N THR A 73 -8.26 46.82 -14.99
CA THR A 73 -9.25 47.90 -15.15
C THR A 73 -9.16 48.62 -16.51
N ASP A 74 -8.11 48.37 -17.30
CA ASP A 74 -7.92 48.97 -18.63
C ASP A 74 -8.20 47.97 -19.76
N THR A 75 -9.15 48.34 -20.61
CA THR A 75 -9.70 47.53 -21.72
C THR A 75 -8.68 47.15 -22.79
N ASP A 76 -7.55 47.87 -22.89
CA ASP A 76 -6.54 47.68 -23.94
C ASP A 76 -5.41 46.68 -23.58
N SER A 77 -5.36 46.18 -22.33
CA SER A 77 -4.25 45.33 -21.85
C SER A 77 -4.64 43.87 -21.56
N SER A 78 -5.92 43.53 -21.61
CA SER A 78 -6.41 42.19 -21.22
C SER A 78 -5.97 41.06 -22.17
N GLY A 79 -5.78 41.36 -23.46
CA GLY A 79 -5.43 40.35 -24.48
C GLY A 79 -3.95 39.95 -24.51
N SER A 80 -3.02 40.85 -24.15
CA SER A 80 -1.57 40.59 -24.25
C SER A 80 -1.05 39.64 -23.16
N PHE A 81 -1.67 39.62 -21.98
CA PHE A 81 -1.22 38.80 -20.84
C PHE A 81 -1.74 37.35 -20.86
N GLN A 82 -2.90 37.08 -21.47
CA GLN A 82 -3.44 35.72 -21.65
C GLN A 82 -2.52 34.86 -22.54
N VAL A 83 -1.91 35.48 -23.55
CA VAL A 83 -0.96 34.84 -24.48
C VAL A 83 0.32 34.38 -23.77
N VAL A 84 0.69 34.98 -22.65
CA VAL A 84 1.93 34.64 -21.92
C VAL A 84 1.67 33.69 -20.73
N ALA A 85 0.56 33.89 -19.99
CA ALA A 85 0.29 33.13 -18.76
C ALA A 85 -0.09 31.66 -19.01
N PHE A 86 -0.97 31.39 -19.98
CA PHE A 86 -1.48 30.03 -20.23
C PHE A 86 -0.42 29.06 -20.78
N PRO A 87 0.45 29.46 -21.73
CA PRO A 87 1.57 28.61 -22.14
C PRO A 87 2.54 28.29 -21.00
N MET A 88 2.76 29.23 -20.08
CA MET A 88 3.61 28.98 -18.91
C MET A 88 2.97 27.99 -17.95
N VAL A 89 1.69 28.10 -17.63
CA VAL A 89 1.02 27.12 -16.77
C VAL A 89 1.06 25.74 -17.42
N ARG A 90 0.80 25.64 -18.72
CA ARG A 90 0.95 24.37 -19.45
C ARG A 90 2.38 23.84 -19.36
N ARG A 91 3.41 24.68 -19.56
CA ARG A 91 4.82 24.29 -19.50
C ARG A 91 5.24 23.80 -18.12
N ILE A 92 4.83 24.52 -17.06
CA ILE A 92 5.20 24.21 -15.67
C ILE A 92 4.44 22.98 -15.20
N PHE A 93 3.11 22.98 -15.29
CA PHE A 93 2.28 21.94 -14.69
C PHE A 93 2.31 20.62 -15.44
N SER A 94 2.50 20.61 -16.76
CA SER A 94 2.62 19.34 -17.49
C SER A 94 3.92 18.60 -17.17
N LYS A 95 4.99 19.33 -16.83
CA LYS A 95 6.31 18.80 -16.49
C LYS A 95 6.47 18.40 -15.02
N LEU A 96 5.54 18.77 -14.14
CA LEU A 96 5.61 18.40 -12.72
C LEU A 96 5.59 16.89 -12.55
N LEU A 97 6.55 16.37 -11.78
CA LEU A 97 6.59 14.96 -11.40
C LEU A 97 5.33 14.56 -10.64
N ALA A 98 4.72 15.51 -9.91
CA ALA A 98 3.49 15.29 -9.18
C ALA A 98 2.39 14.57 -9.99
N ASN A 99 2.30 14.85 -11.30
CA ASN A 99 1.32 14.19 -12.18
C ASN A 99 1.54 12.69 -12.36
N ASP A 100 2.73 12.18 -12.06
CA ASP A 100 3.10 10.78 -12.24
C ASP A 100 3.19 10.04 -10.90
N ILE A 101 3.53 10.72 -9.80
CA ILE A 101 3.75 10.07 -8.49
C ILE A 101 2.63 10.29 -7.46
N VAL A 102 1.80 11.34 -7.60
CA VAL A 102 0.71 11.67 -6.69
C VAL A 102 -0.59 11.94 -7.43
N SER A 103 -1.71 12.02 -6.71
CA SER A 103 -2.96 12.49 -7.28
C SER A 103 -2.98 14.01 -7.33
N VAL A 104 -3.37 14.56 -8.48
CA VAL A 104 -3.50 16.00 -8.68
C VAL A 104 -4.97 16.34 -8.80
N GLN A 105 -5.47 17.24 -7.98
CA GLN A 105 -6.87 17.69 -8.02
C GLN A 105 -6.96 19.20 -7.94
N ALA A 106 -7.27 19.87 -9.05
CA ALA A 106 -7.43 21.32 -9.05
C ALA A 106 -8.66 21.74 -8.21
N MET A 107 -8.47 22.75 -7.36
CA MET A 107 -9.51 23.34 -6.52
C MET A 107 -10.10 24.56 -7.22
N THR A 108 -11.40 24.82 -7.05
CA THR A 108 -12.06 26.05 -7.53
C THR A 108 -12.09 27.15 -6.46
N GLN A 109 -11.81 26.81 -5.20
CA GLN A 109 -11.86 27.72 -4.05
C GLN A 109 -10.61 27.59 -3.18
N PRO A 110 -10.24 28.63 -2.39
CA PRO A 110 -9.06 28.61 -1.53
C PRO A 110 -9.10 27.60 -0.36
N ALA A 111 -10.29 27.12 -0.01
CA ALA A 111 -10.51 26.05 0.96
C ALA A 111 -11.45 25.03 0.33
N GLY A 112 -11.22 23.75 0.63
CA GLY A 112 -12.03 22.69 0.06
C GLY A 112 -11.82 21.37 0.79
N THR A 113 -12.63 20.39 0.42
CA THR A 113 -12.59 19.06 1.01
C THR A 113 -12.13 18.07 -0.06
N LEU A 114 -11.08 17.31 0.23
CA LEU A 114 -10.64 16.21 -0.63
C LEU A 114 -11.35 14.94 -0.19
N PHE A 115 -11.79 14.13 -1.15
CA PHE A 115 -12.45 12.86 -0.89
C PHE A 115 -11.52 11.70 -1.26
N TYR A 116 -11.57 10.61 -0.52
CA TYR A 116 -10.85 9.38 -0.83
C TYR A 116 -11.67 8.15 -0.40
N PHE A 117 -11.39 7.02 -1.04
CA PHE A 117 -12.05 5.76 -0.70
C PHE A 117 -11.37 5.08 0.48
N TYR A 118 -12.17 4.68 1.46
CA TYR A 118 -11.75 3.78 2.52
C TYR A 118 -12.61 2.50 2.47
N PRO A 119 -12.08 1.37 1.96
CA PRO A 119 -12.77 0.10 2.07
C PRO A 119 -12.80 -0.36 3.52
N ASN A 120 -13.94 -0.88 3.96
CA ASN A 120 -14.08 -1.46 5.28
C ASN A 120 -14.91 -2.75 5.23
N ILE A 121 -14.69 -3.63 6.19
CA ILE A 121 -15.40 -4.89 6.34
C ILE A 121 -15.98 -5.00 7.75
N SER A 122 -17.12 -5.67 7.92
CA SER A 122 -17.73 -5.85 9.24
C SER A 122 -16.89 -6.78 10.12
N ASP A 123 -16.77 -6.43 11.39
CA ASP A 123 -16.17 -7.30 12.40
C ASP A 123 -17.13 -8.43 12.80
N ARG A 124 -16.56 -9.56 13.21
CA ARG A 124 -17.30 -10.64 13.88
C ARG A 124 -17.37 -10.36 15.38
N VAL A 125 -18.46 -10.76 16.02
CA VAL A 125 -18.64 -10.67 17.47
C VAL A 125 -18.41 -12.05 18.09
N VAL A 126 -17.61 -12.08 19.16
CA VAL A 126 -17.37 -13.30 19.94
C VAL A 126 -18.52 -13.51 20.91
N GLY A 127 -19.11 -14.70 20.89
CA GLY A 127 -20.14 -15.15 21.81
C GLY A 127 -19.83 -16.55 22.33
N THR A 128 -20.70 -17.09 23.16
CA THR A 128 -20.58 -18.46 23.69
C THR A 128 -21.84 -19.25 23.34
N ASP A 129 -21.68 -20.50 22.88
CA ASP A 129 -22.83 -21.39 22.66
C ASP A 129 -23.37 -21.95 23.99
N GLY A 130 -24.48 -22.70 23.92
CA GLY A 130 -25.11 -23.31 25.10
C GLY A 130 -24.25 -24.37 25.81
N ASP A 131 -23.15 -24.79 25.17
CA ASP A 131 -22.20 -25.80 25.68
C ASP A 131 -20.90 -25.15 26.20
N GLY A 132 -20.81 -23.81 26.22
CA GLY A 132 -19.65 -23.09 26.74
C GLY A 132 -18.51 -22.87 25.75
N ARG A 133 -18.68 -23.20 24.46
CA ARG A 133 -17.67 -23.01 23.40
C ARG A 133 -17.72 -21.60 22.83
N GLU A 134 -16.57 -21.09 22.42
CA GLU A 134 -16.49 -19.80 21.73
C GLU A 134 -17.08 -19.91 20.33
N THR A 135 -17.93 -18.94 20.00
CA THR A 135 -18.55 -18.78 18.70
C THR A 135 -18.22 -17.40 18.14
N GLN A 136 -18.06 -17.30 16.83
CA GLN A 136 -17.95 -16.01 16.17
C GLN A 136 -19.01 -15.90 15.09
N SER A 137 -19.80 -14.84 15.18
CA SER A 137 -20.87 -14.58 14.22
C SER A 137 -20.83 -13.16 13.68
N HIS A 138 -21.43 -12.97 12.52
CA HIS A 138 -21.63 -11.64 11.98
C HIS A 138 -22.81 -10.96 12.68
N THR A 139 -22.83 -9.65 12.71
CA THR A 139 -24.01 -8.92 13.19
C THR A 139 -24.85 -8.46 12.01
N SER A 140 -26.16 -8.38 12.22
CA SER A 140 -27.07 -7.84 11.21
C SER A 140 -26.90 -6.32 11.10
N PRO A 141 -26.99 -5.72 9.90
CA PRO A 141 -26.91 -4.26 9.72
C PRO A 141 -28.02 -3.46 10.42
N PHE A 142 -29.08 -4.13 10.88
CA PHE A 142 -30.23 -3.50 11.52
C PHE A 142 -30.34 -3.95 12.98
N ALA A 143 -30.00 -3.05 13.90
CA ALA A 143 -30.14 -3.22 15.36
C ALA A 143 -31.60 -3.42 15.86
N ARG A 144 -32.56 -3.67 14.98
CA ARG A 144 -33.99 -3.67 15.31
C ARG A 144 -34.71 -4.77 14.54
N ASN A 145 -35.06 -5.84 15.28
CA ASN A 145 -35.94 -6.94 14.89
C ASN A 145 -35.43 -7.91 13.81
N LEU A 146 -34.38 -8.67 14.14
CA LEU A 146 -34.20 -10.00 13.53
C LEU A 146 -34.55 -11.10 14.56
N ALA A 147 -35.01 -12.24 14.05
CA ALA A 147 -35.69 -13.28 14.84
C ALA A 147 -34.80 -13.95 15.89
N THR A 148 -33.47 -13.86 15.78
CA THR A 148 -32.50 -14.49 16.68
C THR A 148 -32.10 -13.62 17.88
N CYS A 149 -32.43 -12.32 17.88
CA CYS A 149 -31.97 -11.38 18.90
C CYS A 149 -33.14 -10.59 19.53
N VAL A 150 -33.79 -11.20 20.53
CA VAL A 150 -34.99 -10.66 21.22
C VAL A 150 -34.61 -9.88 22.50
N GLY A 151 -33.55 -9.06 22.47
CA GLY A 151 -33.04 -8.36 23.67
C GLY A 151 -32.45 -6.98 23.40
N ALA A 152 -32.29 -6.17 24.47
CA ALA A 152 -31.82 -4.78 24.41
C ALA A 152 -30.30 -4.59 24.22
N ASN A 153 -29.54 -5.68 24.00
CA ASN A 153 -28.07 -5.69 23.96
C ASN A 153 -27.51 -6.40 22.71
N CYS A 154 -28.12 -6.20 21.55
CA CYS A 154 -27.56 -6.71 20.30
C CYS A 154 -26.34 -5.87 19.91
N ALA A 155 -25.22 -6.51 19.58
CA ALA A 155 -24.04 -5.80 19.09
C ALA A 155 -24.32 -5.27 17.68
N ASP A 156 -24.04 -3.98 17.45
CA ASP A 156 -24.13 -3.36 16.13
C ASP A 156 -23.04 -3.90 15.19
N THR A 157 -23.22 -3.76 13.88
CA THR A 157 -22.13 -3.98 12.91
C THR A 157 -21.05 -2.93 13.12
N THR A 158 -19.93 -3.35 13.70
CA THR A 158 -18.76 -2.50 13.86
C THR A 158 -17.78 -2.71 12.72
N TYR A 159 -17.06 -1.65 12.38
CA TYR A 159 -16.00 -1.67 11.37
C TYR A 159 -14.70 -1.04 11.89
N GLU A 160 -14.57 -0.90 13.22
CA GLU A 160 -13.56 -0.09 13.91
C GLU A 160 -12.55 -0.97 14.67
N ASN A 161 -11.94 -1.92 13.99
CA ASN A 161 -10.84 -2.70 14.56
C ASN A 161 -9.47 -2.07 14.25
N CYS A 162 -8.51 -2.24 15.16
CA CYS A 162 -7.14 -1.74 15.02
C CYS A 162 -6.33 -2.50 13.95
N LYS A 163 -6.83 -3.65 13.46
CA LYS A 163 -6.16 -4.51 12.48
C LYS A 163 -6.24 -3.94 11.06
N SER A 164 -5.21 -4.16 10.25
CA SER A 164 -5.23 -3.73 8.84
C SER A 164 -6.24 -4.55 8.03
N LEU A 165 -6.75 -3.99 6.92
CA LEU A 165 -7.70 -4.69 6.05
C LEU A 165 -7.13 -6.03 5.55
N TYR A 166 -5.81 -6.10 5.33
CA TYR A 166 -5.12 -7.33 4.98
C TYR A 166 -5.06 -8.32 6.13
N ASP A 167 -4.72 -7.87 7.33
CA ASP A 167 -4.66 -8.77 8.48
C ASP A 167 -6.03 -9.40 8.74
N ARG A 168 -7.10 -8.61 8.59
CA ARG A 168 -8.49 -9.07 8.72
C ARG A 168 -8.88 -10.14 7.69
N TYR A 169 -8.28 -10.15 6.50
CA TYR A 169 -8.63 -11.10 5.44
C TYR A 169 -7.68 -12.31 5.38
N TYR A 170 -6.41 -12.13 5.73
CA TYR A 170 -5.35 -13.08 5.39
C TYR A 170 -4.44 -13.50 6.56
N ASN A 171 -4.38 -12.75 7.66
CA ASN A 171 -3.35 -12.95 8.71
C ASN A 171 -3.94 -13.33 10.08
N ASP A 172 -5.26 -13.28 10.24
CA ASP A 172 -5.95 -13.62 11.49
C ASP A 172 -6.67 -14.98 11.37
N ASP A 173 -6.13 -15.89 10.55
CA ASP A 173 -6.68 -17.22 10.24
C ASP A 173 -8.15 -17.20 9.76
N LEU A 174 -8.62 -16.06 9.26
CA LEU A 174 -10.02 -15.81 8.86
C LEU A 174 -10.12 -15.54 7.35
N PHE A 175 -9.68 -16.52 6.55
CA PHE A 175 -9.99 -16.65 5.12
C PHE A 175 -11.50 -16.77 4.81
N ASP A 176 -12.34 -16.57 5.83
CA ASP A 176 -13.72 -17.00 5.86
C ASP A 176 -14.69 -15.96 6.40
N HIS A 177 -14.31 -14.70 6.32
CA HIS A 177 -15.22 -13.58 6.59
C HIS A 177 -16.49 -13.58 5.71
N SER A 178 -16.56 -14.44 4.69
CA SER A 178 -17.74 -14.68 3.85
C SER A 178 -18.69 -15.78 4.35
N ARG A 179 -18.29 -16.67 5.27
CA ARG A 179 -19.18 -17.71 5.82
C ARG A 179 -19.96 -17.21 7.03
N GLY A 180 -21.02 -17.95 7.37
CA GLY A 180 -21.87 -17.66 8.52
C GLY A 180 -21.18 -17.84 9.87
N LYS A 181 -21.99 -18.04 10.90
CA LYS A 181 -21.51 -18.32 12.26
C LYS A 181 -20.66 -19.59 12.31
N PHE A 182 -19.60 -19.57 13.10
CA PHE A 182 -18.84 -20.78 13.43
C PHE A 182 -18.63 -20.94 14.93
N THR A 183 -18.48 -22.18 15.35
CA THR A 183 -18.08 -22.59 16.69
C THR A 183 -16.66 -23.14 16.65
N ILE A 184 -15.82 -22.73 17.60
CA ILE A 184 -14.47 -23.27 17.75
C ILE A 184 -14.57 -24.55 18.59
N VAL A 185 -14.05 -25.64 18.03
CA VAL A 185 -13.92 -26.92 18.74
C VAL A 185 -12.45 -27.12 19.08
N THR A 186 -12.16 -27.35 20.36
CA THR A 186 -10.82 -27.66 20.85
C THR A 186 -10.73 -29.16 21.16
N ALA A 187 -9.63 -29.79 20.78
CA ALA A 187 -9.32 -31.18 21.06
C ALA A 187 -7.93 -31.36 21.67
N THR A 188 -7.78 -32.51 22.32
CA THR A 188 -6.50 -33.00 22.87
C THR A 188 -5.91 -34.03 21.92
N GLY A 189 -4.59 -33.96 21.70
CA GLY A 189 -3.85 -34.97 20.93
C GLY A 189 -2.96 -35.81 21.82
N THR A 190 -2.67 -37.04 21.42
CA THR A 190 -1.66 -37.90 22.06
C THR A 190 -0.44 -38.04 21.15
N PRO A 191 0.79 -38.04 21.68
CA PRO A 191 1.98 -38.24 20.87
C PRO A 191 2.04 -39.69 20.34
N VAL A 192 2.18 -39.87 19.02
CA VAL A 192 2.21 -41.19 18.36
C VAL A 192 3.43 -41.37 17.44
N ALA A 193 3.90 -42.61 17.27
CA ALA A 193 5.02 -42.97 16.42
C ALA A 193 4.68 -44.23 15.63
N LEU A 194 5.35 -44.43 14.49
CA LEU A 194 5.14 -45.62 13.67
C LEU A 194 5.88 -46.80 14.32
N GLY A 195 5.16 -47.83 14.75
CA GLY A 195 5.72 -49.07 15.26
C GLY A 195 6.30 -49.96 14.16
N ASP A 196 6.96 -51.05 14.56
CA ASP A 196 7.60 -52.00 13.64
C ASP A 196 6.59 -52.68 12.69
N ASP A 197 5.34 -52.80 13.11
CA ASP A 197 4.23 -53.33 12.32
C ASP A 197 3.64 -52.31 11.34
N GLY A 198 4.19 -51.09 11.31
CA GLY A 198 3.75 -49.98 10.49
C GLY A 198 2.50 -49.27 11.01
N CYS A 199 1.99 -49.62 12.19
CA CYS A 199 0.84 -48.97 12.84
C CYS A 199 1.27 -47.79 13.72
N TRP A 200 0.38 -46.82 13.93
CA TRP A 200 0.65 -45.70 14.85
C TRP A 200 0.41 -46.14 16.30
N GLU A 201 1.44 -46.02 17.14
CA GLU A 201 1.39 -46.37 18.56
C GLU A 201 1.73 -45.16 19.42
N GLU A 202 1.12 -45.04 20.60
CA GLU A 202 1.47 -44.00 21.56
C GLU A 202 2.91 -44.18 22.04
N TYR A 203 3.67 -43.09 22.12
CA TYR A 203 5.06 -43.16 22.58
C TYR A 203 5.30 -42.19 23.74
N THR A 204 6.29 -42.52 24.57
CA THR A 204 6.62 -41.78 25.80
C THR A 204 7.88 -40.91 25.68
N ALA A 205 8.73 -41.12 24.67
CA ALA A 205 9.90 -40.29 24.37
C ALA A 205 10.00 -39.97 22.86
N ALA A 206 10.05 -38.69 22.51
CA ALA A 206 10.05 -38.23 21.12
C ALA A 206 11.32 -38.66 20.38
N PRO A 207 11.22 -39.03 19.09
CA PRO A 207 12.38 -39.38 18.29
C PRO A 207 13.31 -38.17 18.20
N VAL A 208 14.57 -38.42 18.50
CA VAL A 208 15.60 -37.41 18.58
C VAL A 208 16.40 -37.42 17.28
N ALA A 209 16.65 -36.26 16.69
CA ALA A 209 17.54 -36.14 15.55
C ALA A 209 19.00 -36.44 15.97
N SER A 210 19.89 -36.59 14.99
CA SER A 210 21.31 -36.89 15.24
C SER A 210 22.04 -35.86 16.11
N ASP A 211 21.44 -34.67 16.25
CA ASP A 211 21.92 -33.53 17.03
C ASP A 211 21.41 -33.50 18.48
N GLY A 212 20.60 -34.48 18.88
CA GLY A 212 20.01 -34.52 20.22
C GLY A 212 18.71 -33.71 20.36
N SER A 213 18.27 -32.98 19.33
CA SER A 213 17.06 -32.15 19.37
C SER A 213 15.82 -32.88 18.85
N ILE A 214 14.63 -32.45 19.30
CA ILE A 214 13.34 -32.93 18.79
C ILE A 214 12.90 -31.99 17.67
N ARG A 215 12.91 -32.47 16.42
CA ARG A 215 12.61 -31.65 15.25
C ARG A 215 11.17 -31.75 14.79
N ASN A 216 10.63 -32.96 14.81
CA ASN A 216 9.28 -33.25 14.37
C ASN A 216 8.60 -34.18 15.35
N VAL A 217 7.31 -33.97 15.56
CA VAL A 217 6.51 -34.81 16.45
C VAL A 217 5.17 -35.10 15.82
N MET A 218 4.81 -36.38 15.76
CA MET A 218 3.49 -36.80 15.31
C MET A 218 2.51 -36.89 16.50
N PHE A 219 1.31 -36.35 16.30
CA PHE A 219 0.20 -36.39 17.24
C PHE A 219 -1.02 -37.06 16.60
N GLY A 220 -1.68 -37.91 17.36
CA GLY A 220 -3.02 -38.43 17.09
C GLY A 220 -4.06 -37.57 17.80
N VAL A 221 -4.84 -36.80 17.04
CA VAL A 221 -5.91 -35.94 17.55
C VAL A 221 -7.21 -36.74 17.62
N THR A 222 -7.80 -36.76 18.81
CA THR A 222 -9.07 -37.45 19.11
C THR A 222 -10.22 -36.44 19.25
N GLY A 223 -11.47 -36.89 19.36
CA GLY A 223 -12.65 -35.99 19.45
C GLY A 223 -13.45 -35.83 18.16
N PHE A 224 -13.15 -36.67 17.15
CA PHE A 224 -13.98 -36.92 15.96
C PHE A 224 -15.00 -38.04 16.19
N ASP A 225 -14.96 -38.68 17.37
CA ASP A 225 -16.01 -39.58 17.81
C ASP A 225 -17.24 -38.78 18.25
N GLY A 226 -18.44 -39.30 18.00
CA GLY A 226 -19.71 -38.63 18.32
C GLY A 226 -19.99 -38.49 19.83
N SER A 227 -18.95 -38.31 20.65
CA SER A 227 -18.99 -38.00 22.08
C SER A 227 -19.07 -36.49 22.35
N ASN A 228 -18.81 -35.66 21.34
CA ASN A 228 -18.81 -34.21 21.47
C ASN A 228 -20.26 -33.71 21.65
N PRO A 229 -20.59 -32.89 22.68
CA PRO A 229 -21.95 -32.39 22.90
C PRO A 229 -22.44 -31.64 21.66
N GLY A 230 -23.66 -31.99 21.22
CA GLY A 230 -24.24 -31.62 19.92
C GLY A 230 -24.40 -32.79 18.94
N THR A 231 -23.82 -33.97 19.25
CA THR A 231 -24.04 -35.20 18.49
C THR A 231 -24.91 -36.18 19.29
N ASN A 232 -25.94 -36.75 18.66
CA ASN A 232 -26.83 -37.72 19.31
C ASN A 232 -26.00 -38.94 19.78
N PRO A 233 -26.18 -39.41 21.03
CA PRO A 233 -25.46 -40.57 21.54
C PRO A 233 -25.76 -41.80 20.67
N GLY A 234 -24.71 -42.37 20.06
CA GLY A 234 -24.81 -43.51 19.14
C GLY A 234 -24.65 -43.17 17.66
N HIS A 235 -24.43 -41.90 17.29
CA HIS A 235 -23.97 -41.55 15.94
C HIS A 235 -22.47 -41.81 15.80
N ARG A 236 -22.14 -42.69 14.86
CA ARG A 236 -20.79 -43.22 14.61
C ARG A 236 -19.90 -42.10 14.06
N ALA A 237 -18.67 -42.02 14.57
CA ALA A 237 -17.56 -41.18 14.09
C ALA A 237 -17.39 -41.34 12.57
N ARG A 238 -18.17 -40.61 11.81
CA ARG A 238 -18.08 -40.53 10.37
C ARG A 238 -18.09 -39.07 10.08
N LEU A 239 -17.18 -38.69 9.21
CA LEU A 239 -17.29 -37.46 8.47
C LEU A 239 -18.48 -37.56 7.50
N ASN A 240 -19.69 -37.48 8.06
CA ASN A 240 -20.96 -37.74 7.40
C ASN A 240 -21.69 -36.40 7.30
N GLY A 241 -21.88 -35.96 6.07
CA GLY A 241 -22.20 -34.57 5.78
C GLY A 241 -23.60 -34.09 6.13
N GLY A 242 -23.75 -32.78 5.90
CA GLY A 242 -25.01 -32.06 5.80
C GLY A 242 -25.41 -31.32 7.07
N LYS A 243 -24.60 -30.32 7.49
CA LYS A 243 -24.90 -29.29 8.52
C LYS A 243 -24.71 -29.77 9.97
N GLY A 244 -23.65 -29.26 10.61
CA GLY A 244 -23.36 -29.46 12.04
C GLY A 244 -22.49 -30.67 12.42
N LEU A 245 -22.04 -31.48 11.47
CA LEU A 245 -21.13 -32.61 11.69
C LEU A 245 -19.88 -32.46 10.81
N GLU A 246 -18.72 -32.85 11.35
CA GLU A 246 -17.43 -32.77 10.68
C GLU A 246 -17.50 -33.49 9.33
N ILE A 247 -16.97 -32.89 8.26
CA ILE A 247 -16.84 -33.52 6.93
C ILE A 247 -15.35 -33.50 6.56
N ASP A 248 -14.87 -34.54 5.87
CA ASP A 248 -13.62 -34.51 5.11
C ASP A 248 -13.82 -33.53 3.95
N THR A 249 -13.69 -32.26 4.27
CA THR A 249 -13.80 -31.13 3.38
C THR A 249 -12.55 -30.31 3.53
N GLU A 250 -12.16 -29.65 2.46
CA GLU A 250 -11.05 -28.69 2.45
C GLU A 250 -11.23 -27.59 3.52
N GLU A 251 -12.46 -27.37 3.98
CA GLU A 251 -12.84 -26.47 5.08
C GLU A 251 -12.30 -26.88 6.46
N PHE A 252 -12.28 -28.18 6.77
CA PHE A 252 -11.66 -28.67 7.99
C PHE A 252 -10.15 -28.39 7.97
N LEU A 253 -9.48 -28.74 6.86
CA LEU A 253 -8.04 -28.50 6.70
C LEU A 253 -7.69 -27.00 6.68
N SER A 254 -8.55 -26.14 6.13
CA SER A 254 -8.30 -24.70 6.08
C SER A 254 -8.51 -24.00 7.42
N SER A 255 -9.25 -24.61 8.35
CA SER A 255 -9.56 -24.03 9.66
C SER A 255 -8.82 -24.70 10.83
N PHE A 256 -8.14 -25.81 10.58
CA PHE A 256 -7.37 -26.52 11.59
C PHE A 256 -6.11 -25.72 11.97
N VAL A 257 -5.96 -25.45 13.25
CA VAL A 257 -4.81 -24.73 13.81
C VAL A 257 -4.30 -25.48 15.02
N VAL A 258 -2.98 -25.44 15.20
CA VAL A 258 -2.30 -25.97 16.38
C VAL A 258 -1.63 -24.80 17.08
N LEU A 259 -1.95 -24.61 18.36
CA LEU A 259 -1.37 -23.56 19.20
C LEU A 259 -0.51 -24.20 20.29
N ASN A 260 0.62 -23.59 20.63
CA ASN A 260 1.34 -23.95 21.84
C ASN A 260 0.54 -23.47 23.07
N ALA A 261 -0.08 -24.38 23.80
CA ALA A 261 -0.88 -24.08 24.98
C ALA A 261 -0.10 -24.26 26.29
N GLY A 262 1.08 -24.87 26.21
CA GLY A 262 1.98 -25.10 27.34
C GLY A 262 3.02 -23.99 27.51
N ASP A 263 4.08 -24.33 28.23
CA ASP A 263 5.24 -23.46 28.41
C ASP A 263 5.95 -23.17 27.07
N PRO A 264 6.72 -22.07 26.97
CA PRO A 264 7.51 -21.76 25.79
C PRO A 264 8.43 -22.92 25.41
N ILE A 265 8.40 -23.31 24.14
CA ILE A 265 9.24 -24.40 23.64
C ILE A 265 10.62 -23.81 23.34
N LEU A 266 11.63 -24.29 24.05
CA LEU A 266 13.00 -23.82 23.92
C LEU A 266 13.86 -24.80 23.11
N ASP A 267 14.85 -24.26 22.42
CA ASP A 267 15.94 -25.03 21.85
C ASP A 267 17.00 -25.40 22.93
N PRO A 268 17.94 -26.31 22.64
CA PRO A 268 19.05 -26.64 23.54
C PRO A 268 19.95 -25.46 23.94
N LEU A 269 19.87 -24.32 23.23
CA LEU A 269 20.64 -23.10 23.45
C LEU A 269 19.87 -22.04 24.25
N GLY A 270 18.60 -22.31 24.62
CA GLY A 270 17.72 -21.42 25.37
C GLY A 270 16.97 -20.39 24.53
N ASN A 271 17.00 -20.47 23.20
CA ASN A 271 16.18 -19.63 22.33
C ASN A 271 14.75 -20.17 22.26
N VAL A 272 13.78 -19.26 22.21
CA VAL A 272 12.36 -19.59 22.07
C VAL A 272 12.07 -19.98 20.62
N ILE A 273 11.56 -21.19 20.43
CA ILE A 273 11.07 -21.72 19.14
C ILE A 273 9.63 -21.25 18.91
N TYR A 274 8.77 -21.52 19.89
CA TYR A 274 7.38 -21.05 19.94
C TYR A 274 7.08 -20.57 21.35
N ASP A 275 6.57 -19.35 21.48
CA ASP A 275 6.07 -18.84 22.75
C ASP A 275 4.69 -19.42 23.07
N THR A 276 4.19 -19.24 24.30
CA THR A 276 2.84 -19.67 24.66
C THR A 276 1.82 -18.86 23.85
N GLY A 277 0.96 -19.57 23.11
CA GLY A 277 -0.06 -19.00 22.22
C GLY A 277 0.37 -18.86 20.76
N ASP A 278 1.63 -19.16 20.41
CA ASP A 278 2.08 -19.10 19.03
C ASP A 278 1.51 -20.26 18.18
N PRO A 279 1.15 -20.01 16.91
CA PRO A 279 0.75 -21.06 15.99
C PRO A 279 1.93 -21.94 15.59
N VAL A 280 1.76 -23.24 15.75
CA VAL A 280 2.76 -24.26 15.42
C VAL A 280 2.52 -24.76 14.01
N HIS A 281 3.57 -24.76 13.19
CA HIS A 281 3.49 -25.29 11.84
C HIS A 281 3.27 -26.81 11.87
N TYR A 282 2.41 -27.28 10.97
CA TYR A 282 2.06 -28.69 10.89
C TYR A 282 2.00 -29.19 9.45
N ARG A 283 2.15 -30.51 9.29
CA ARG A 283 1.89 -31.22 8.04
C ARG A 283 0.96 -32.40 8.29
N VAL A 284 0.10 -32.67 7.31
CA VAL A 284 -0.73 -33.87 7.31
C VAL A 284 0.05 -35.00 6.62
N PRO A 285 0.25 -36.16 7.25
CA PRO A 285 0.95 -37.28 6.65
C PRO A 285 0.21 -37.82 5.41
N ALA A 286 0.97 -38.46 4.52
CA ALA A 286 0.45 -38.95 3.25
C ALA A 286 -0.66 -39.99 3.45
N GLN A 287 -1.78 -39.79 2.77
CA GLN A 287 -2.94 -40.69 2.83
C GLN A 287 -2.81 -41.84 1.86
N ARG A 288 -3.46 -42.97 2.18
CA ARG A 288 -3.70 -44.02 1.20
C ARG A 288 -4.67 -43.51 0.13
N TYR A 289 -4.34 -43.81 -1.13
CA TYR A 289 -5.14 -43.42 -2.27
C TYR A 289 -6.59 -43.93 -2.15
N GLY A 290 -7.56 -43.02 -2.31
CA GLY A 290 -9.00 -43.32 -2.25
C GLY A 290 -9.57 -43.49 -0.84
N LYS A 291 -8.78 -43.18 0.20
CA LYS A 291 -9.23 -43.14 1.59
C LYS A 291 -9.40 -41.72 2.10
N ARG A 292 -10.19 -41.61 3.16
CA ARG A 292 -10.54 -40.39 3.89
C ARG A 292 -9.43 -40.01 4.85
N ILE A 293 -9.34 -38.73 5.24
CA ILE A 293 -8.28 -38.23 6.14
C ILE A 293 -8.44 -38.86 7.52
N VAL A 294 -9.70 -39.04 7.94
CA VAL A 294 -10.09 -39.81 9.13
C VAL A 294 -10.85 -41.06 8.66
N ASP A 295 -10.19 -42.23 8.65
CA ASP A 295 -10.78 -43.54 8.30
C ASP A 295 -10.60 -44.54 9.45
N TYR A 296 -11.67 -45.26 9.80
CA TYR A 296 -11.72 -46.26 10.87
C TYR A 296 -10.99 -47.57 10.50
N ASN A 297 -10.80 -47.82 9.19
CA ASN A 297 -10.30 -49.10 8.69
C ASN A 297 -8.81 -49.08 8.28
N ASP A 298 -8.02 -48.10 8.73
CA ASP A 298 -6.58 -48.07 8.44
C ASP A 298 -5.73 -47.61 9.64
N LEU A 299 -4.70 -48.40 9.96
CA LEU A 299 -3.53 -48.09 10.80
C LEU A 299 -3.67 -47.43 12.20
N CYS A 300 -4.87 -47.26 12.78
CA CYS A 300 -5.19 -47.54 14.20
C CYS A 300 -6.60 -47.08 14.67
N ASP A 301 -7.18 -47.95 15.51
CA ASP A 301 -8.30 -47.83 16.48
C ASP A 301 -9.73 -47.41 16.05
N ALA A 302 -10.70 -47.88 16.83
CA ALA A 302 -12.13 -47.71 16.60
C ALA A 302 -12.66 -46.27 16.81
N ASN A 303 -11.79 -45.31 17.14
CA ASN A 303 -12.18 -43.98 17.60
C ASN A 303 -11.96 -42.88 16.54
N GLY A 304 -11.36 -43.21 15.38
CA GLY A 304 -11.24 -42.27 14.25
C GLY A 304 -10.28 -41.11 14.54
N THR A 305 -9.01 -41.44 14.77
CA THR A 305 -7.95 -40.48 15.12
C THR A 305 -7.38 -39.77 13.89
N PHE A 306 -7.21 -38.45 13.96
CA PHE A 306 -6.55 -37.64 12.91
C PHE A 306 -5.06 -37.47 13.22
N TYR A 307 -4.18 -37.87 12.31
CA TYR A 307 -2.74 -37.78 12.51
C TYR A 307 -2.16 -36.49 11.90
N VAL A 308 -1.36 -35.79 12.69
CA VAL A 308 -0.69 -34.55 12.29
C VAL A 308 0.74 -34.52 12.80
N GLU A 309 1.66 -34.08 11.95
CA GLU A 309 3.05 -33.91 12.34
C GLU A 309 3.37 -32.43 12.52
N LEU A 310 3.83 -32.08 13.71
CA LEU A 310 4.23 -30.73 14.09
C LEU A 310 5.72 -30.54 13.79
N ASP A 311 6.04 -29.36 13.25
CA ASP A 311 7.40 -28.92 12.99
C ASP A 311 7.88 -28.00 14.12
N LEU A 312 8.88 -28.48 14.86
CA LEU A 312 9.53 -27.79 15.98
C LEU A 312 10.91 -27.24 15.59
N THR A 313 11.24 -27.18 14.29
CA THR A 313 12.52 -26.65 13.83
C THR A 313 12.52 -25.14 13.70
N HIS A 314 13.63 -24.51 14.07
CA HIS A 314 13.88 -23.09 13.81
C HIS A 314 15.32 -22.86 13.32
N PRO A 315 15.58 -21.80 12.55
CA PRO A 315 16.90 -21.53 12.02
C PRO A 315 17.86 -21.05 13.13
N LEU A 316 19.06 -21.60 13.15
CA LEU A 316 20.11 -21.18 14.09
C LEU A 316 20.46 -19.71 13.87
N MET A 317 20.24 -18.87 14.89
CA MET A 317 20.74 -17.50 14.92
C MET A 317 22.11 -17.45 15.61
N ASN A 318 23.12 -16.89 14.93
CA ASN A 318 24.46 -16.63 15.46
C ASN A 318 25.19 -17.86 16.06
N CYS A 319 25.43 -18.90 15.27
CA CYS A 319 26.35 -19.97 15.68
C CYS A 319 27.74 -19.79 15.05
N ASP A 320 28.75 -19.52 15.89
CA ASP A 320 30.17 -19.59 15.52
C ASP A 320 30.64 -21.06 15.43
N GLU A 321 29.95 -21.98 16.11
CA GLU A 321 30.08 -23.44 16.02
C GLU A 321 28.68 -24.06 15.94
N CYS A 322 28.14 -24.18 14.72
CA CYS A 322 26.78 -24.69 14.53
C CYS A 322 26.72 -26.20 14.82
N PRO A 323 25.80 -26.67 15.69
CA PRO A 323 25.67 -28.08 16.03
C PRO A 323 25.11 -28.93 14.86
N THR A 324 24.54 -28.28 13.84
CA THR A 324 23.88 -28.95 12.71
C THR A 324 24.39 -28.40 11.38
N PHE A 325 24.55 -29.29 10.40
CA PHE A 325 25.05 -28.95 9.06
C PHE A 325 23.97 -28.28 8.18
N ASP A 326 22.70 -28.51 8.48
CA ASP A 326 21.56 -27.98 7.74
C ASP A 326 21.09 -26.61 8.24
N GLY A 327 21.64 -26.11 9.35
CA GLY A 327 21.35 -24.76 9.87
C GLY A 327 20.05 -24.66 10.67
N TYR A 328 19.41 -25.78 10.99
CA TYR A 328 18.19 -25.82 11.81
C TYR A 328 18.43 -26.60 13.09
N ILE A 329 17.74 -26.21 14.17
CA ILE A 329 17.74 -26.93 15.44
C ILE A 329 16.29 -27.08 15.96
N GLY A 330 16.02 -28.21 16.62
CA GLY A 330 14.71 -28.49 17.22
C GLY A 330 14.64 -28.14 18.71
N SER A 331 13.57 -28.59 19.36
CA SER A 331 13.35 -28.43 20.81
C SER A 331 14.35 -29.25 21.64
N VAL A 332 14.62 -28.80 22.86
CA VAL A 332 15.50 -29.48 23.82
C VAL A 332 15.03 -30.89 24.17
N THR A 333 15.99 -31.82 24.31
CA THR A 333 15.75 -33.20 24.74
C THR A 333 15.16 -33.21 26.15
N GLY A 334 14.03 -33.91 26.34
CA GLY A 334 13.35 -34.00 27.64
C GLY A 334 12.18 -33.02 27.83
N THR A 335 11.93 -32.14 26.85
CA THR A 335 10.67 -31.39 26.79
C THR A 335 9.51 -32.39 26.79
N THR A 336 8.66 -32.33 27.82
CA THR A 336 7.54 -33.26 27.95
C THR A 336 6.40 -32.77 27.06
N LEU A 337 6.36 -33.27 25.83
CA LEU A 337 5.34 -32.95 24.83
C LEU A 337 4.11 -33.85 25.08
N THR A 338 3.24 -33.42 25.99
CA THR A 338 2.01 -34.13 26.33
C THR A 338 0.81 -33.56 25.59
N GLY A 339 -0.36 -34.20 25.71
CA GLY A 339 -1.59 -33.73 25.07
C GLY A 339 -2.12 -32.38 25.53
N THR A 340 -1.53 -31.78 26.57
CA THR A 340 -1.84 -30.41 27.01
C THR A 340 -0.81 -29.38 26.53
N THR A 341 0.32 -29.83 25.97
CA THR A 341 1.35 -28.91 25.45
C THR A 341 0.86 -28.19 24.20
N PHE A 342 0.07 -28.87 23.36
CA PHE A 342 -0.53 -28.29 22.17
C PHE A 342 -2.06 -28.31 22.28
N ALA A 343 -2.69 -27.20 21.93
CA ALA A 343 -4.12 -27.14 21.73
C ALA A 343 -4.42 -27.29 20.23
N PHE A 344 -5.17 -28.33 19.88
CA PHE A 344 -5.68 -28.52 18.53
C PHE A 344 -7.06 -27.89 18.44
N ALA A 345 -7.28 -27.01 17.46
CA ALA A 345 -8.57 -26.36 17.29
C ALA A 345 -8.99 -26.34 15.82
N TRP A 346 -10.28 -26.46 15.56
CA TRP A 346 -10.87 -26.26 14.23
C TRP A 346 -12.21 -25.54 14.34
N ARG A 347 -12.71 -25.06 13.20
CA ARG A 347 -14.00 -24.36 13.13
C ARG A 347 -15.08 -25.30 12.61
N ARG A 348 -16.25 -25.23 13.23
CA ARG A 348 -17.48 -25.85 12.76
C ARG A 348 -18.45 -24.75 12.35
N TYR A 349 -18.76 -24.67 11.06
CA TYR A 349 -19.68 -23.66 10.53
C TYR A 349 -21.12 -24.15 10.64
N ASP A 350 -22.00 -23.24 11.00
CA ASP A 350 -23.44 -23.50 10.95
C ASP A 350 -23.95 -23.39 9.50
N ASP A 351 -25.12 -23.96 9.25
CA ASP A 351 -25.75 -23.94 7.93
C ASP A 351 -26.05 -22.50 7.47
N LEU A 352 -25.79 -22.20 6.20
CA LEU A 352 -26.12 -20.89 5.62
C LEU A 352 -27.60 -20.79 5.18
N GLU A 353 -28.35 -21.88 5.11
CA GLU A 353 -29.77 -21.80 4.71
C GLU A 353 -30.59 -21.07 5.78
N TYR A 354 -31.05 -19.87 5.44
CA TYR A 354 -31.81 -18.95 6.29
C TYR A 354 -31.04 -18.26 7.42
N GLU A 355 -29.70 -18.23 7.36
CA GLU A 355 -28.93 -17.43 8.29
C GLU A 355 -29.08 -15.93 8.01
N THR A 356 -29.25 -15.17 9.08
CA THR A 356 -29.51 -13.72 9.00
C THR A 356 -28.25 -12.88 9.21
N GLU A 357 -27.17 -13.52 9.62
CA GLU A 357 -25.89 -12.91 10.00
C GLU A 357 -24.86 -13.13 8.90
N MET A 358 -24.59 -12.08 8.10
CA MET A 358 -23.66 -12.15 6.94
C MET A 358 -22.55 -11.11 7.04
N GLY A 359 -21.36 -11.46 6.56
CA GLY A 359 -20.25 -10.53 6.40
C GLY A 359 -20.57 -9.44 5.39
N GLU A 360 -20.28 -8.19 5.74
CA GLU A 360 -20.54 -7.04 4.90
C GLU A 360 -19.24 -6.35 4.51
N VAL A 361 -19.07 -6.09 3.20
CA VAL A 361 -18.03 -5.22 2.68
C VAL A 361 -18.68 -3.91 2.27
N THR A 362 -18.21 -2.81 2.86
CA THR A 362 -18.70 -1.47 2.54
C THR A 362 -17.52 -0.57 2.14
N PHE A 363 -17.83 0.52 1.46
CA PHE A 363 -16.86 1.57 1.19
C PHE A 363 -17.37 2.88 1.77
N GLU A 364 -16.51 3.55 2.51
CA GLU A 364 -16.80 4.88 3.03
C GLU A 364 -16.02 5.92 2.24
N LEU A 365 -16.72 6.98 1.83
CA LEU A 365 -16.08 8.16 1.27
C LEU A 365 -15.64 9.05 2.45
N LYS A 366 -14.36 9.01 2.78
CA LYS A 366 -13.78 9.89 3.81
C LYS A 366 -13.38 11.22 3.18
N LYS A 367 -13.37 12.28 3.98
CA LYS A 367 -12.99 13.62 3.55
C LYS A 367 -11.89 14.21 4.43
N VAL A 368 -11.00 14.98 3.82
CA VAL A 368 -10.00 15.81 4.53
C VAL A 368 -10.21 17.26 4.11
N ASP A 369 -10.35 18.13 5.10
CA ASP A 369 -10.45 19.57 4.87
C ASP A 369 -9.03 20.13 4.68
N ILE A 370 -8.83 20.84 3.58
CA ILE A 370 -7.54 21.42 3.20
C ILE A 370 -7.65 22.93 2.97
N SER A 371 -6.58 23.63 3.32
CA SER A 371 -6.43 25.06 3.09
C SER A 371 -5.21 25.33 2.21
N VAL A 372 -5.37 26.26 1.29
CA VAL A 372 -4.33 26.63 0.33
C VAL A 372 -3.24 27.48 0.99
N SER A 373 -1.98 27.14 0.70
CA SER A 373 -0.78 27.89 1.11
C SER A 373 -0.14 28.59 -0.10
N PRO A 374 0.32 29.84 0.04
CA PRO A 374 0.99 30.57 -1.03
C PRO A 374 2.50 30.27 -1.07
N ARG A 375 3.08 30.30 -2.27
CA ARG A 375 4.52 30.47 -2.51
C ARG A 375 4.75 31.65 -3.44
N LYS A 376 5.80 32.42 -3.17
CA LYS A 376 6.13 33.62 -3.94
C LYS A 376 7.65 33.74 -4.09
N LEU A 377 8.10 34.07 -5.30
CA LEU A 377 9.48 34.47 -5.57
C LEU A 377 9.48 35.80 -6.33
N ARG A 378 10.56 36.56 -6.22
CA ARG A 378 10.75 37.81 -6.96
C ARG A 378 12.13 37.84 -7.59
N ALA A 379 12.21 38.36 -8.80
CA ALA A 379 13.46 38.78 -9.43
C ALA A 379 13.54 40.30 -9.41
N ARG A 380 14.77 40.81 -9.32
CA ARG A 380 15.09 42.23 -9.43
C ARG A 380 16.23 42.38 -10.41
N TRP A 381 16.14 43.34 -11.32
CA TRP A 381 17.24 43.67 -12.23
C TRP A 381 17.32 45.18 -12.43
N SER A 382 18.54 45.64 -12.71
CA SER A 382 18.80 47.05 -13.00
C SER A 382 18.53 47.34 -14.48
N PRO A 383 18.03 48.53 -14.84
CA PRO A 383 17.91 48.93 -16.24
C PRO A 383 19.27 48.95 -16.96
N GLU A 384 20.36 49.27 -16.26
CA GLU A 384 21.73 49.22 -16.80
C GLU A 384 22.13 47.79 -17.16
N LEU A 385 21.88 46.83 -16.27
CA LEU A 385 22.17 45.41 -16.54
C LEU A 385 21.37 44.90 -17.74
N ALA A 386 20.10 45.29 -17.87
CA ALA A 386 19.28 44.90 -19.01
C ALA A 386 19.81 45.50 -20.32
N GLN A 387 20.27 46.76 -20.30
CA GLN A 387 20.90 47.40 -21.46
C GLN A 387 22.21 46.72 -21.83
N ASP A 388 23.08 46.43 -20.85
CA ASP A 388 24.38 45.79 -21.07
C ASP A 388 24.22 44.36 -21.61
N VAL A 389 23.36 43.55 -20.99
CA VAL A 389 23.13 42.15 -21.40
C VAL A 389 22.49 42.08 -22.79
N ASN A 390 21.56 42.97 -23.09
CA ASN A 390 20.96 43.04 -24.42
C ASN A 390 21.98 43.51 -25.47
N ALA A 391 22.81 44.52 -25.16
CA ALA A 391 23.81 45.04 -26.09
C ALA A 391 24.93 44.03 -26.40
N TYR A 392 25.35 43.22 -25.43
CA TYR A 392 26.47 42.28 -25.61
C TYR A 392 26.04 40.86 -25.99
N GLN A 393 24.89 40.38 -25.52
CA GLN A 393 24.46 38.99 -25.70
C GLN A 393 23.14 38.85 -26.47
N SER A 394 22.47 39.97 -26.83
CA SER A 394 21.14 39.96 -27.44
C SER A 394 20.11 39.18 -26.61
N ILE A 395 20.30 39.15 -25.28
CA ILE A 395 19.45 38.44 -24.33
C ILE A 395 18.50 39.45 -23.67
N ASP A 396 17.22 39.09 -23.62
CA ASP A 396 16.23 39.80 -22.80
C ASP A 396 16.31 39.32 -21.34
N ALA A 397 16.89 40.17 -20.49
CA ALA A 397 17.04 39.90 -19.06
C ALA A 397 15.69 39.66 -18.34
N GLU A 398 14.59 40.28 -18.79
CA GLU A 398 13.28 40.07 -18.20
C GLU A 398 12.75 38.66 -18.49
N ALA A 399 12.82 38.25 -19.75
CA ALA A 399 12.34 36.95 -20.20
C ALA A 399 13.12 35.80 -19.52
N GLU A 400 14.44 35.90 -19.47
CA GLU A 400 15.31 34.89 -18.84
C GLU A 400 15.05 34.79 -17.33
N LEU A 401 14.99 35.91 -16.60
CA LEU A 401 14.72 35.88 -15.17
C LEU A 401 13.31 35.35 -14.86
N THR A 402 12.33 35.65 -15.71
CA THR A 402 10.96 35.10 -15.58
C THR A 402 10.95 33.58 -15.80
N ALA A 403 11.74 33.09 -16.77
CA ALA A 403 11.89 31.66 -17.02
C ALA A 403 12.55 30.95 -15.83
N LEU A 404 13.64 31.51 -15.29
CA LEU A 404 14.34 30.97 -14.12
C LEU A 404 13.46 30.95 -12.86
N LEU A 405 12.69 32.02 -12.61
CA LEU A 405 11.73 32.05 -11.50
C LEU A 405 10.68 30.94 -11.62
N SER A 406 10.18 30.73 -12.83
CA SER A 406 9.15 29.72 -13.10
C SER A 406 9.67 28.29 -12.89
N GLU A 407 10.89 28.02 -13.32
CA GLU A 407 11.55 26.72 -13.14
C GLU A 407 11.83 26.46 -11.65
N GLN A 408 12.34 27.45 -10.92
CA GLN A 408 12.61 27.31 -9.50
C GLN A 408 11.35 27.04 -8.67
N VAL A 409 10.22 27.70 -8.98
CA VAL A 409 8.95 27.41 -8.31
C VAL A 409 8.51 25.97 -8.55
N ALA A 410 8.63 25.46 -9.79
CA ALA A 410 8.28 24.08 -10.12
C ALA A 410 9.14 23.08 -9.33
N MET A 411 10.46 23.31 -9.31
CA MET A 411 11.39 22.48 -8.54
C MET A 411 11.10 22.51 -7.04
N GLU A 412 10.72 23.67 -6.49
CA GLU A 412 10.40 23.78 -5.07
C GLU A 412 9.14 22.98 -4.70
N ILE A 413 8.11 23.00 -5.56
CA ILE A 413 6.89 22.21 -5.40
C ILE A 413 7.21 20.72 -5.40
N ASP A 414 7.95 20.24 -6.40
CA ASP A 414 8.28 18.81 -6.52
C ASP A 414 9.10 18.33 -5.32
N ARG A 415 10.09 19.11 -4.88
CA ARG A 415 10.91 18.78 -3.69
C ARG A 415 10.10 18.80 -2.40
N GLU A 416 9.15 19.71 -2.27
CA GLU A 416 8.26 19.72 -1.12
C GLU A 416 7.43 18.44 -1.05
N ILE A 417 6.81 18.04 -2.17
CA ILE A 417 6.03 16.80 -2.26
C ILE A 417 6.91 15.60 -1.89
N LEU A 418 8.10 15.49 -2.47
CA LEU A 418 9.01 14.38 -2.15
C LEU A 418 9.47 14.37 -0.70
N ARG A 419 9.73 15.53 -0.11
CA ARG A 419 10.10 15.64 1.30
C ARG A 419 8.99 15.13 2.20
N ASP A 420 7.74 15.45 1.87
CA ASP A 420 6.58 15.00 2.61
C ASP A 420 6.34 13.49 2.41
N LEU A 421 6.48 12.98 1.20
CA LEU A 421 6.40 11.54 0.92
C LEU A 421 7.46 10.74 1.68
N LYS A 422 8.71 11.20 1.67
CA LYS A 422 9.81 10.54 2.41
C LYS A 422 9.60 10.57 3.93
N ARG A 423 9.08 11.66 4.48
CA ARG A 423 8.77 11.77 5.91
C ARG A 423 7.55 10.95 6.29
N GLY A 424 6.56 10.92 5.41
CA GLY A 424 5.30 10.22 5.59
C GLY A 424 5.41 8.70 5.42
N ALA A 425 6.38 8.19 4.65
CA ALA A 425 6.51 6.78 4.31
C ALA A 425 6.42 5.85 5.53
N ALA A 426 5.46 4.91 5.48
CA ALA A 426 5.19 3.97 6.56
C ALA A 426 6.26 2.87 6.64
N TRP A 427 6.64 2.32 5.49
CA TRP A 427 7.55 1.18 5.40
C TRP A 427 8.99 1.68 5.25
N LYS A 428 9.88 1.33 6.18
CA LYS A 428 11.29 1.73 6.12
C LYS A 428 12.17 0.49 6.15
N LYS A 429 13.07 0.36 5.19
CA LYS A 429 14.06 -0.73 5.14
C LYS A 429 15.45 -0.15 4.92
N ARG A 430 16.45 -0.73 5.57
CA ARG A 430 17.87 -0.40 5.32
C ARG A 430 18.49 -1.50 4.47
N TRP A 431 19.32 -1.13 3.51
CA TRP A 431 20.10 -2.04 2.68
C TRP A 431 21.54 -1.57 2.63
N ASN A 432 22.51 -2.45 2.80
CA ASN A 432 23.92 -2.11 2.87
C ASN A 432 24.61 -2.42 1.54
N TYR A 433 25.19 -1.41 0.89
CA TYR A 433 25.90 -1.57 -0.38
C TYR A 433 27.15 -2.45 -0.27
N LEU A 434 27.91 -2.32 0.84
CA LEU A 434 29.14 -3.09 1.08
C LEU A 434 28.87 -4.43 1.80
N GLY A 435 27.61 -4.85 1.90
CA GLY A 435 27.24 -6.07 2.63
C GLY A 435 27.89 -7.34 2.08
N TRP A 436 28.19 -7.39 0.78
CA TRP A 436 28.91 -8.50 0.14
C TRP A 436 30.31 -8.79 0.73
N ARG A 437 30.92 -7.79 1.38
CA ARG A 437 32.23 -7.95 2.05
C ARG A 437 32.12 -8.57 3.45
N ASN A 438 30.92 -8.55 4.04
CA ASN A 438 30.67 -9.00 5.40
C ASN A 438 30.04 -10.40 5.46
N THR A 439 29.65 -10.98 4.33
CA THR A 439 29.27 -12.40 4.23
C THR A 439 30.52 -13.26 4.28
N GLY A 440 30.61 -14.18 5.25
CA GLY A 440 31.79 -15.00 5.55
C GLY A 440 32.34 -15.83 4.38
N SER A 441 32.18 -17.16 4.41
CA SER A 441 32.80 -18.04 3.39
C SER A 441 32.17 -17.92 1.99
N GLN A 442 30.98 -17.31 1.87
CA GLN A 442 30.28 -17.10 0.60
C GLN A 442 30.57 -15.67 0.09
N LYS A 443 31.50 -15.58 -0.87
CA LYS A 443 31.86 -14.30 -1.50
C LYS A 443 30.91 -14.02 -2.66
N TYR A 444 29.84 -13.27 -2.39
CA TYR A 444 29.02 -12.71 -3.47
C TYR A 444 29.85 -11.75 -4.32
N THR A 445 29.67 -11.80 -5.64
CA THR A 445 30.17 -10.72 -6.50
C THR A 445 29.36 -9.45 -6.26
N GLN A 446 29.95 -8.29 -6.53
CA GLN A 446 29.27 -7.00 -6.36
C GLN A 446 27.99 -6.91 -7.19
N LYS A 447 27.98 -7.50 -8.39
CA LYS A 447 26.81 -7.54 -9.28
C LYS A 447 25.66 -8.37 -8.70
N GLU A 448 25.95 -9.55 -8.16
CA GLU A 448 24.95 -10.39 -7.49
C GLU A 448 24.41 -9.70 -6.22
N TRP A 449 25.27 -9.02 -5.47
CA TRP A 449 24.84 -8.27 -4.30
C TRP A 449 23.91 -7.11 -4.66
N ASN A 450 24.20 -6.38 -5.74
CA ASN A 450 23.33 -5.31 -6.24
C ASN A 450 21.92 -5.84 -6.58
N GLN A 451 21.77 -7.09 -7.03
CA GLN A 451 20.45 -7.70 -7.26
C GLN A 451 19.65 -7.87 -5.95
N THR A 452 20.30 -8.02 -4.79
CA THR A 452 19.61 -8.10 -3.49
C THR A 452 18.87 -6.80 -3.13
N LEU A 453 19.27 -5.66 -3.70
CA LEU A 453 18.53 -4.40 -3.57
C LEU A 453 17.13 -4.53 -4.19
N ILE A 454 17.00 -5.22 -5.33
CA ILE A 454 15.69 -5.49 -5.95
C ILE A 454 14.84 -6.35 -5.02
N THR A 455 15.42 -7.36 -4.37
CA THR A 455 14.72 -8.16 -3.36
C THR A 455 14.23 -7.29 -2.20
N ALA A 456 15.04 -6.36 -1.72
CA ALA A 456 14.63 -5.41 -0.68
C ALA A 456 13.47 -4.50 -1.14
N ILE A 457 13.53 -3.98 -2.37
CA ILE A 457 12.46 -3.18 -3.00
C ILE A 457 11.18 -4.01 -3.14
N ASN A 458 11.28 -5.25 -3.61
CA ASN A 458 10.15 -6.15 -3.79
C ASN A 458 9.49 -6.51 -2.46
N GLN A 459 10.25 -6.66 -1.39
CA GLN A 459 9.68 -6.87 -0.05
C GLN A 459 8.91 -5.64 0.43
N VAL A 460 9.43 -4.42 0.25
CA VAL A 460 8.69 -3.18 0.57
C VAL A 460 7.44 -3.05 -0.31
N SER A 461 7.55 -3.35 -1.60
CA SER A 461 6.43 -3.37 -2.55
C SER A 461 5.36 -4.39 -2.17
N ALA A 462 5.74 -5.57 -1.65
CA ALA A 462 4.82 -6.56 -1.13
C ALA A 462 4.10 -6.05 0.12
N GLN A 463 4.78 -5.35 1.02
CA GLN A 463 4.14 -4.74 2.20
C GLN A 463 3.15 -3.63 1.82
N ILE A 464 3.47 -2.80 0.82
CA ILE A 464 2.53 -1.82 0.26
C ILE A 464 1.31 -2.54 -0.35
N HIS A 465 1.53 -3.64 -1.08
CA HIS A 465 0.44 -4.41 -1.67
C HIS A 465 -0.49 -5.00 -0.62
N LYS A 466 0.09 -5.64 0.40
CA LYS A 466 -0.64 -6.22 1.53
C LYS A 466 -1.45 -5.13 2.22
N SER A 467 -0.81 -4.08 2.69
CA SER A 467 -1.48 -3.05 3.50
C SER A 467 -2.53 -2.20 2.77
N THR A 468 -2.48 -2.11 1.43
CA THR A 468 -3.43 -1.32 0.64
C THR A 468 -4.49 -2.16 -0.09
N LEU A 469 -4.22 -3.43 -0.43
CA LEU A 469 -5.05 -4.27 -1.31
C LEU A 469 -5.44 -3.59 -2.66
N ARG A 470 -4.61 -2.66 -3.15
CA ARG A 470 -4.83 -1.91 -4.40
C ARG A 470 -3.77 -2.17 -5.47
N GLY A 471 -2.66 -2.81 -5.07
CA GLY A 471 -1.55 -3.15 -5.93
C GLY A 471 -0.22 -2.93 -5.21
N GLY A 472 0.84 -3.59 -5.66
CA GLY A 472 2.19 -3.28 -5.19
C GLY A 472 2.73 -1.99 -5.81
N ALA A 473 3.89 -1.55 -5.36
CA ALA A 473 4.50 -0.32 -5.86
C ALA A 473 4.71 -0.33 -7.39
N ASN A 474 4.64 0.85 -8.00
CA ASN A 474 4.76 1.07 -9.45
C ASN A 474 5.77 2.15 -9.84
N PHE A 475 6.20 3.01 -8.91
CA PHE A 475 7.24 4.00 -9.17
C PHE A 475 8.33 3.98 -8.08
N ILE A 476 9.52 4.41 -8.47
CA ILE A 476 10.69 4.58 -7.61
C ILE A 476 11.29 5.96 -7.89
N VAL A 477 11.64 6.69 -6.83
CA VAL A 477 12.41 7.92 -6.88
C VAL A 477 13.71 7.70 -6.11
N CYS A 478 14.85 7.73 -6.79
CA CYS A 478 16.17 7.52 -6.20
C CYS A 478 17.06 8.75 -6.30
N SER A 479 18.09 8.80 -5.44
CA SER A 479 19.21 9.73 -5.57
C SER A 479 20.07 9.39 -6.79
N SER A 480 20.89 10.35 -7.23
CA SER A 480 21.90 10.16 -8.26
C SER A 480 22.85 8.99 -7.99
N GLU A 481 23.28 8.82 -6.75
CA GLU A 481 24.23 7.79 -6.34
C GLU A 481 23.58 6.40 -6.34
N ALA A 482 22.34 6.30 -5.85
CA ALA A 482 21.58 5.07 -5.92
C ALA A 482 21.22 4.71 -7.37
N SER A 483 21.02 5.71 -8.24
CA SER A 483 20.80 5.48 -9.68
C SER A 483 21.94 4.74 -10.34
N ALA A 484 23.19 5.05 -9.99
CA ALA A 484 24.35 4.35 -10.55
C ALA A 484 24.32 2.84 -10.23
N ILE A 485 23.73 2.45 -9.10
CA ILE A 485 23.51 1.02 -8.79
C ILE A 485 22.40 0.45 -9.68
N PHE A 486 21.32 1.21 -9.93
CA PHE A 486 20.24 0.77 -10.81
C PHE A 486 20.70 0.55 -12.25
N ASP A 487 21.61 1.36 -12.76
CA ASP A 487 22.18 1.21 -14.11
C ASP A 487 23.03 -0.06 -14.27
N ASP A 488 23.62 -0.58 -13.19
CA ASP A 488 24.38 -1.84 -13.16
C ASP A 488 23.47 -3.08 -13.05
N LEU A 489 22.16 -2.90 -12.80
CA LEU A 489 21.22 -4.00 -12.70
C LEU A 489 20.90 -4.58 -14.08
N GLU A 490 20.96 -5.90 -14.18
CA GLU A 490 20.68 -6.63 -15.42
C GLU A 490 19.24 -6.46 -15.93
N ASN A 491 18.28 -6.25 -15.03
CA ASN A 491 16.87 -6.10 -15.36
C ASN A 491 16.45 -4.62 -15.55
N PHE A 492 17.40 -3.70 -15.66
CA PHE A 492 17.11 -2.30 -15.93
C PHE A 492 17.02 -2.04 -17.43
N MET A 493 15.88 -1.55 -17.88
CA MET A 493 15.68 -1.10 -19.25
C MET A 493 15.69 0.42 -19.25
N VAL A 494 16.70 1.00 -19.90
CA VAL A 494 16.76 2.44 -20.14
C VAL A 494 15.59 2.82 -21.04
N SER A 495 14.80 3.82 -20.65
CA SER A 495 13.81 4.35 -21.57
C SER A 495 14.55 5.09 -22.67
N SER A 496 14.35 4.69 -23.92
CA SER A 496 14.85 5.40 -25.10
C SER A 496 14.15 6.76 -25.22
N ALA A 497 14.59 7.73 -24.44
CA ALA A 497 14.20 9.11 -24.60
C ALA A 497 14.87 9.66 -25.86
N ALA A 498 14.10 10.34 -26.72
CA ALA A 498 14.68 11.06 -27.83
C ALA A 498 15.67 12.12 -27.28
N PRO A 499 16.86 12.33 -27.89
CA PRO A 499 17.90 13.23 -27.37
C PRO A 499 17.47 14.69 -27.14
N ALA A 500 16.29 15.08 -27.65
CA ALA A 500 15.73 16.42 -27.50
C ALA A 500 15.08 16.64 -26.12
N ASP A 501 14.55 15.60 -25.47
CA ASP A 501 13.88 15.71 -24.17
C ASP A 501 14.87 15.79 -22.99
N ASP A 502 16.12 15.39 -23.22
CA ASP A 502 17.15 15.26 -22.19
C ASP A 502 18.12 16.45 -22.08
N LYS A 503 18.09 17.40 -23.03
CA LYS A 503 19.22 18.32 -23.22
C LYS A 503 19.29 19.51 -22.26
N TYR A 504 18.19 19.90 -21.61
CA TYR A 504 18.14 21.04 -20.68
C TYR A 504 16.98 20.91 -19.69
N ASN A 505 17.06 19.96 -18.77
CA ASN A 505 16.07 19.82 -17.70
C ASN A 505 16.80 19.91 -16.35
N LEU A 506 16.77 21.09 -15.72
CA LEU A 506 17.32 21.32 -14.39
C LEU A 506 16.32 20.73 -13.38
N GLY A 507 16.30 19.41 -13.25
CA GLY A 507 15.25 18.75 -12.47
C GLY A 507 15.34 17.25 -12.50
N MET A 508 14.28 16.63 -11.99
CA MET A 508 14.18 15.18 -11.92
C MET A 508 13.93 14.58 -13.28
N ARG A 509 14.51 13.42 -13.54
CA ARG A 509 14.46 12.76 -14.85
C ARG A 509 13.99 11.33 -14.70
N ARG A 510 13.13 10.89 -15.62
CA ARG A 510 12.82 9.48 -15.78
C ARG A 510 13.99 8.82 -16.49
N ILE A 511 14.57 7.78 -15.91
CA ILE A 511 15.73 7.08 -16.49
C ILE A 511 15.30 5.79 -17.20
N GLY A 512 14.32 5.09 -16.65
CA GLY A 512 13.90 3.82 -17.24
C GLY A 512 12.88 3.06 -16.42
N THR A 513 12.83 1.76 -16.65
CA THR A 513 12.01 0.83 -15.89
C THR A 513 12.85 -0.33 -15.36
N VAL A 514 12.58 -0.74 -14.12
CA VAL A 514 13.16 -1.95 -13.53
C VAL A 514 12.15 -3.08 -13.68
N SER A 515 12.59 -4.18 -14.32
CA SER A 515 11.79 -5.41 -14.49
C SER A 515 10.43 -5.17 -15.19
N GLY A 516 10.29 -4.10 -15.96
CA GLY A 516 9.03 -3.69 -16.62
C GLY A 516 7.90 -3.28 -15.67
N ARG A 517 8.15 -3.22 -14.35
CA ARG A 517 7.13 -2.96 -13.33
C ARG A 517 7.26 -1.60 -12.67
N TYR A 518 8.48 -1.20 -12.33
CA TYR A 518 8.74 0.06 -11.62
C TYR A 518 9.26 1.11 -12.59
N THR A 519 8.63 2.27 -12.66
CA THR A 519 9.20 3.45 -13.33
C THR A 519 10.20 4.12 -12.41
N VAL A 520 11.44 4.33 -12.87
CA VAL A 520 12.51 4.92 -12.07
C VAL A 520 12.73 6.37 -12.46
N TYR A 521 12.65 7.24 -11.46
CA TYR A 521 12.96 8.66 -11.54
C TYR A 521 14.18 8.95 -10.67
N VAL A 522 15.05 9.83 -11.15
CA VAL A 522 16.21 10.31 -10.39
C VAL A 522 16.00 11.75 -9.97
N ASP A 523 16.23 11.99 -8.69
CA ASP A 523 16.41 13.32 -8.12
C ASP A 523 17.92 13.57 -7.88
N PRO A 524 18.58 14.37 -8.73
CA PRO A 524 20.00 14.69 -8.56
C PRO A 524 20.28 15.55 -7.32
N TYR A 525 19.25 16.11 -6.69
CA TYR A 525 19.38 16.96 -5.52
C TYR A 525 18.87 16.30 -4.23
N SER A 526 18.45 15.04 -4.31
CA SER A 526 18.12 14.23 -3.15
C SER A 526 19.37 13.96 -2.33
N ARG A 527 19.20 13.63 -1.04
CA ARG A 527 20.29 13.08 -0.25
C ARG A 527 20.78 11.76 -0.88
N PRO A 528 22.08 11.43 -0.78
CA PRO A 528 22.69 10.34 -1.55
C PRO A 528 22.13 8.94 -1.30
N ASN A 529 21.47 8.71 -0.17
CA ASN A 529 21.16 7.36 0.32
C ASN A 529 19.67 6.98 0.23
N ASP A 530 18.82 7.85 -0.33
CA ASP A 530 17.38 7.68 -0.27
C ASP A 530 16.82 7.05 -1.56
N VAL A 531 16.08 5.94 -1.41
CA VAL A 531 15.25 5.35 -2.47
C VAL A 531 13.80 5.30 -1.99
N LEU A 532 12.97 6.20 -2.51
CA LEU A 532 11.54 6.25 -2.25
C LEU A 532 10.81 5.31 -3.23
N ILE A 533 9.90 4.51 -2.71
CA ILE A 533 9.07 3.56 -3.46
C ILE A 533 7.61 3.89 -3.18
N GLY A 534 6.76 3.90 -4.20
CA GLY A 534 5.35 4.19 -4.01
C GLY A 534 4.42 3.47 -4.97
N HIS A 535 3.15 3.42 -4.58
CA HIS A 535 2.05 3.00 -5.42
C HIS A 535 1.16 4.19 -5.76
N LYS A 536 0.78 4.32 -7.04
CA LYS A 536 -0.24 5.24 -7.52
C LYS A 536 -1.27 4.49 -8.36
N GLY A 537 -2.54 4.52 -7.96
CA GLY A 537 -3.63 3.94 -8.73
C GLY A 537 -3.94 4.72 -10.01
N THR A 538 -4.72 4.10 -10.90
CA THR A 538 -5.21 4.75 -12.13
C THR A 538 -6.30 5.79 -11.85
N SER A 539 -7.03 5.60 -10.75
CA SER A 539 -8.06 6.55 -10.28
C SER A 539 -7.45 7.64 -9.42
N ILE A 540 -7.95 8.87 -9.57
CA ILE A 540 -7.58 10.04 -8.76
C ILE A 540 -7.84 9.83 -7.25
N LEU A 541 -8.79 8.94 -6.91
CA LEU A 541 -9.22 8.65 -5.55
C LEU A 541 -8.44 7.50 -4.90
N ASP A 542 -7.52 6.87 -5.62
CA ASP A 542 -6.72 5.72 -5.18
C ASP A 542 -5.24 6.10 -5.03
N THR A 543 -4.96 7.04 -4.13
CA THR A 543 -3.59 7.50 -3.86
C THR A 543 -3.41 7.88 -2.39
N GLY A 544 -2.16 7.76 -1.92
CA GLY A 544 -1.79 8.11 -0.55
C GLY A 544 -1.57 9.61 -0.31
N TYR A 545 -1.33 10.40 -1.35
CA TYR A 545 -1.00 11.82 -1.26
C TYR A 545 -1.69 12.60 -2.38
N ILE A 546 -2.25 13.75 -2.01
CA ILE A 546 -2.98 14.61 -2.93
C ILE A 546 -2.31 15.98 -2.99
N TYR A 547 -1.98 16.40 -4.20
CA TYR A 547 -1.56 17.75 -4.55
C TYR A 547 -2.73 18.51 -5.17
N ALA A 548 -3.14 19.61 -4.55
CA ALA A 548 -4.35 20.32 -4.93
C ALA A 548 -4.04 21.77 -5.33
N PRO A 549 -3.69 22.03 -6.60
CA PRO A 549 -3.38 23.38 -7.05
C PRO A 549 -4.65 24.25 -7.14
N TYR A 550 -4.52 25.53 -6.78
CA TYR A 550 -5.59 26.52 -6.87
C TYR A 550 -5.26 27.61 -7.88
N VAL A 551 -4.19 28.38 -7.66
CA VAL A 551 -3.70 29.38 -8.62
C VAL A 551 -2.29 29.00 -9.07
N ALA A 552 -2.15 28.75 -10.36
CA ALA A 552 -0.93 28.29 -10.99
C ALA A 552 -0.10 29.48 -11.50
N ALA A 553 1.09 29.69 -10.93
CA ALA A 553 2.14 30.55 -11.50
C ALA A 553 1.65 31.93 -12.03
N GLN A 554 1.05 32.73 -11.16
CA GLN A 554 0.65 34.10 -11.46
C GLN A 554 1.87 35.03 -11.47
N LEU A 555 2.03 35.82 -12.54
CA LEU A 555 3.04 36.87 -12.61
C LEU A 555 2.45 38.22 -12.22
N THR A 556 3.25 39.02 -11.52
CA THR A 556 2.96 40.45 -11.38
C THR A 556 3.42 41.18 -12.65
N PRO A 557 2.83 42.35 -12.98
CA PRO A 557 3.44 43.26 -13.93
C PRO A 557 4.85 43.65 -13.46
N THR A 558 5.68 44.13 -14.39
CA THR A 558 6.97 44.71 -14.05
C THR A 558 6.77 46.04 -13.33
N LEU A 559 7.28 46.11 -12.11
CA LEU A 559 7.18 47.29 -11.26
C LEU A 559 8.56 47.91 -11.13
N THR A 560 8.69 49.19 -11.51
CA THR A 560 9.91 49.97 -11.28
C THR A 560 9.84 50.61 -9.89
N ASP A 561 10.80 50.32 -9.03
CA ASP A 561 10.88 50.91 -7.70
C ASP A 561 11.18 52.42 -7.81
N PRO A 562 10.34 53.32 -7.27
CA PRO A 562 10.49 54.76 -7.43
C PRO A 562 11.75 55.33 -6.76
N ASN A 563 12.39 54.59 -5.84
CA ASN A 563 13.56 55.09 -5.11
C ASN A 563 14.90 54.84 -5.83
N ASN A 564 14.98 53.76 -6.61
CA ASN A 564 16.24 53.33 -7.24
C ASN A 564 16.09 52.93 -8.72
N PHE A 565 14.90 53.07 -9.29
CA PHE A 565 14.57 52.75 -10.67
C PHE A 565 14.89 51.31 -11.10
N THR A 566 15.04 50.39 -10.14
CA THR A 566 15.23 48.96 -10.44
C THR A 566 13.89 48.32 -10.78
N ASN A 567 13.89 47.42 -11.76
CA ASN A 567 12.71 46.67 -12.15
C ASN A 567 12.55 45.42 -11.27
N VAL A 568 11.31 45.14 -10.88
CA VAL A 568 10.93 44.03 -10.02
C VAL A 568 9.79 43.27 -10.66
N LYS A 569 9.89 41.94 -10.69
CA LYS A 569 8.83 41.04 -11.13
C LYS A 569 8.68 39.88 -10.16
N GLY A 570 7.43 39.57 -9.81
CA GLY A 570 7.09 38.48 -8.90
C GLY A 570 6.38 37.34 -9.62
N ILE A 571 6.59 36.13 -9.12
CA ILE A 571 5.75 34.96 -9.42
C ILE A 571 5.11 34.47 -8.12
N GLN A 572 3.84 34.12 -8.18
CA GLN A 572 3.06 33.60 -7.06
C GLN A 572 2.30 32.34 -7.48
N THR A 573 2.33 31.31 -6.64
CA THR A 573 1.50 30.12 -6.79
C THR A 573 0.77 29.84 -5.48
N ARG A 574 -0.39 29.20 -5.56
CA ARG A 574 -1.22 28.85 -4.41
C ARG A 574 -1.74 27.43 -4.59
N TYR A 575 -1.44 26.58 -3.64
CA TYR A 575 -1.90 25.19 -3.65
C TYR A 575 -2.05 24.63 -2.23
N ALA A 576 -2.76 23.52 -2.13
CA ALA A 576 -2.87 22.72 -0.93
C ALA A 576 -2.25 21.34 -1.15
N LYS A 577 -1.93 20.66 -0.05
CA LYS A 577 -1.36 19.32 -0.05
C LYS A 577 -1.84 18.56 1.17
N ALA A 578 -2.07 17.26 1.02
CA ALA A 578 -2.42 16.39 2.14
C ALA A 578 -1.90 14.97 1.92
N LEU A 579 -1.25 14.42 2.95
CA LEU A 579 -0.96 13.00 3.04
C LEU A 579 -2.18 12.31 3.67
N VAL A 580 -2.90 11.55 2.86
CA VAL A 580 -4.16 10.89 3.24
C VAL A 580 -3.91 9.48 3.75
N ASN A 581 -3.04 8.73 3.07
CA ASN A 581 -2.68 7.37 3.47
C ASN A 581 -1.19 7.13 3.21
N ASN A 582 -0.43 7.00 4.29
CA ASN A 582 1.01 6.79 4.21
C ASN A 582 1.43 5.36 3.82
N ARG A 583 0.52 4.38 3.89
CA ARG A 583 0.81 2.97 3.59
C ARG A 583 1.18 2.73 2.13
N TYR A 584 0.84 3.66 1.24
CA TYR A 584 1.19 3.65 -0.19
C TYR A 584 2.67 3.92 -0.46
N TYR A 585 3.45 4.34 0.54
CA TYR A 585 4.83 4.77 0.38
C TYR A 585 5.78 4.00 1.29
N GLY A 586 6.94 3.67 0.75
CA GLY A 586 8.04 3.04 1.47
C GLY A 586 9.39 3.69 1.13
N LEU A 587 10.34 3.62 2.04
CA LEU A 587 11.68 4.18 1.91
C LEU A 587 12.71 3.05 2.12
N VAL A 588 13.59 2.88 1.15
CA VAL A 588 14.80 2.08 1.29
C VAL A 588 15.99 3.02 1.46
N PHE A 589 16.68 2.89 2.59
CA PHE A 589 17.90 3.63 2.86
C PHE A 589 19.11 2.78 2.46
N VAL A 590 19.90 3.28 1.52
CA VAL A 590 21.12 2.63 1.02
C VAL A 590 22.31 3.08 1.85
N ASP A 591 22.84 2.18 2.66
CA ASP A 591 23.97 2.43 3.55
C ASP A 591 25.30 2.20 2.82
N ARG A 592 26.32 2.98 3.20
CA ARG A 592 27.70 2.88 2.71
C ARG A 592 27.88 2.96 1.20
N ILE A 593 27.01 3.71 0.51
CA ILE A 593 27.25 4.06 -0.89
C ILE A 593 28.44 5.04 -0.97
N PRO A 594 29.32 4.95 -1.98
CA PRO A 594 30.31 5.99 -2.23
C PRO A 594 29.59 7.29 -2.57
N THR A 595 29.77 8.31 -1.75
CA THR A 595 29.18 9.65 -1.96
C THR A 595 30.28 10.66 -2.22
N PHE A 596 30.05 11.58 -3.15
CA PHE A 596 30.90 12.75 -3.31
C PHE A 596 30.30 13.90 -2.49
N ASP A 597 31.07 14.47 -1.55
CA ASP A 597 30.55 15.58 -0.74
C ASP A 597 30.48 16.83 -1.61
N THR A 598 29.27 17.36 -1.79
CA THR A 598 29.05 18.64 -2.49
C THR A 598 29.76 19.82 -1.81
N ARG A 599 30.20 19.67 -0.55
CA ARG A 599 31.06 20.65 0.13
C ARG A 599 32.49 20.70 -0.39
N GLU A 600 32.92 19.69 -1.17
CA GLU A 600 34.22 19.70 -1.85
C GLU A 600 34.23 20.63 -3.08
N LEU A 601 33.06 21.09 -3.56
CA LEU A 601 32.91 22.11 -4.61
C LEU A 601 33.16 23.55 -4.11
N ARG A 602 34.10 23.72 -3.18
CA ARG A 602 34.46 25.04 -2.64
C ARG A 602 35.32 25.86 -3.58
#